data_AF-A0A5D0P8W3-F1
#
_entry.id   AF-A0A5D0P8W3-F1
#
_cell.length_a   1.000
_cell.length_b   1.000
_cell.length_c   1.000
_cell.angle_alpha   90.00
_cell.angle_beta   90.00
_cell.angle_gamma   90.00
#
_symmetry.space_group_name_H-M   'P 1'
#
loop_
_entity.id
_entity.type
_entity.pdbx_description
1 polymer ?
#
loop_
_entity_poly.entity_id
_entity_poly.type
_entity_poly.pdbx_seq_one_letter_code
_entity_poly.pdbx_strand_id
1 'polypeptide(L)'
;AAHRADLWGAAYLINGGCSDDGFEYFRCWLVGQGREVYEAALDDPDSLAEYGPVRGCVLDGSDECECEPFMYAPERAHMRVTGHELPEGTGAHPELGGMWDFDDVGEMSRRYPRLSALLDEADALA
;
A
#
# COMPACT_ATOMS: atom_id res chain seq x y z
N ALA A 1 -10.15 -8.47 1.12
CA ALA A 1 -9.95 -7.14 1.73
C ALA A 1 -8.45 -6.83 1.74
N ALA A 2 -8.04 -5.56 1.63
CA ALA A 2 -6.64 -5.16 1.56
C ALA A 2 -5.87 -5.16 2.89
N HIS A 3 -6.55 -5.32 4.03
CA HIS A 3 -5.87 -5.48 5.32
C HIS A 3 -5.35 -6.92 5.46
N ARG A 4 -4.16 -7.20 4.90
CA ARG A 4 -3.51 -8.52 4.85
C ARG A 4 -1.98 -8.38 4.91
N ALA A 5 -1.31 -9.32 5.57
CA ALA A 5 0.13 -9.24 5.87
C ALA A 5 1.03 -9.24 4.61
N ASP A 6 0.62 -9.92 3.55
CA ASP A 6 1.29 -9.93 2.25
C ASP A 6 1.16 -8.66 1.44
N LEU A 7 0.06 -7.92 1.57
CA LEU A 7 0.02 -6.57 1.02
C LEU A 7 0.85 -5.61 1.87
N TRP A 8 0.92 -5.82 3.19
CA TRP A 8 1.81 -5.05 4.06
C TRP A 8 3.27 -5.24 3.69
N GLY A 9 3.72 -6.49 3.51
CA GLY A 9 5.10 -6.76 3.08
C GLY A 9 5.45 -6.05 1.76
N ALA A 10 4.52 -5.98 0.80
CA ALA A 10 4.73 -5.21 -0.42
C ALA A 10 4.84 -3.70 -0.15
N ALA A 11 3.93 -3.14 0.67
CA ALA A 11 3.99 -1.74 1.09
C ALA A 11 5.30 -1.41 1.83
N TYR A 12 5.78 -2.33 2.66
CA TYR A 12 7.06 -2.21 3.37
C TYR A 12 8.24 -2.08 2.42
N LEU A 13 8.30 -2.89 1.36
CA LEU A 13 9.36 -2.77 0.34
C LEU A 13 9.25 -1.46 -0.45
N ILE A 14 8.03 -1.11 -0.88
CA ILE A 14 7.79 0.06 -1.73
C ILE A 14 8.13 1.37 -0.99
N ASN A 15 7.76 1.46 0.29
CA ASN A 15 7.92 2.68 1.08
C ASN A 15 9.22 2.68 1.92
N GLY A 16 10.03 1.63 1.86
CA GLY A 16 11.25 1.50 2.67
C GLY A 16 10.98 1.35 4.18
N GLY A 17 9.86 0.74 4.53
CA GLY A 17 9.30 0.64 5.88
C GLY A 17 7.80 0.88 5.88
N CYS A 18 7.07 0.39 6.89
CA CYS A 18 5.62 0.61 6.96
C CYS A 18 5.09 0.41 8.39
N SER A 19 4.51 1.48 8.97
CA SER A 19 3.76 1.45 10.23
C SER A 19 2.27 1.12 10.00
N ASP A 20 1.48 0.97 11.06
CA ASP A 20 0.02 0.82 10.95
C ASP A 20 -0.61 1.96 10.12
N ASP A 21 -0.26 3.21 10.43
CA ASP A 21 -0.77 4.39 9.71
C ASP A 21 -0.26 4.43 8.27
N GLY A 22 1.03 4.13 8.06
CA GLY A 22 1.62 4.08 6.71
C GLY A 22 0.94 3.03 5.83
N PHE A 23 0.57 1.88 6.42
CA PHE A 23 -0.15 0.84 5.69
C PHE A 23 -1.58 1.26 5.33
N GLU A 24 -2.25 2.01 6.20
CA GLU A 24 -3.57 2.58 5.88
C GLU A 24 -3.47 3.61 4.74
N TYR A 25 -2.43 4.45 4.74
CA TYR A 25 -2.21 5.44 3.68
C TYR A 25 -1.86 4.78 2.35
N PHE A 26 -1.05 3.72 2.36
CA PHE A 26 -0.77 2.90 1.18
C PHE A 26 -2.06 2.26 0.63
N ARG A 27 -2.91 1.71 1.49
CA ARG A 27 -4.20 1.14 1.07
C ARG A 27 -5.12 2.19 0.46
N CYS A 28 -5.18 3.38 1.05
CA CYS A 28 -5.91 4.53 0.51
C CYS A 28 -5.40 4.90 -0.89
N TRP A 29 -4.07 4.99 -1.05
CA TRP A 29 -3.43 5.22 -2.34
C TRP A 29 -3.77 4.14 -3.37
N LEU A 30 -3.72 2.86 -2.96
CA LEU A 30 -4.00 1.72 -3.84
C LEU A 30 -5.45 1.73 -4.35
N VAL A 31 -6.41 2.09 -3.50
CA VAL A 31 -7.81 2.31 -3.91
C VAL A 31 -7.90 3.43 -4.96
N GLY A 32 -7.10 4.48 -4.80
CA GLY A 32 -6.99 5.59 -5.75
C GLY A 32 -6.45 5.21 -7.13
N GLN A 33 -5.67 4.12 -7.24
CA GLN A 33 -5.14 3.64 -8.52
C GLN A 33 -6.19 2.95 -9.41
N GLY A 34 -7.40 2.73 -8.87
CA GLY A 34 -8.52 2.13 -9.59
C GLY A 34 -8.65 0.62 -9.37
N ARG A 35 -9.80 0.10 -9.78
CA ARG A 35 -10.22 -1.28 -9.47
C ARG A 35 -9.24 -2.34 -9.97
N GLU A 36 -8.80 -2.22 -11.23
CA GLU A 36 -7.96 -3.24 -11.87
C GLU A 36 -6.62 -3.41 -11.14
N VAL A 37 -5.98 -2.30 -10.77
CA VAL A 37 -4.71 -2.30 -10.02
C VAL A 37 -4.93 -2.83 -8.60
N TYR A 38 -6.00 -2.37 -7.94
CA TYR A 38 -6.35 -2.82 -6.60
C TYR A 38 -6.58 -4.34 -6.56
N GLU A 39 -7.37 -4.87 -7.49
CA GLU A 39 -7.68 -6.31 -7.55
C GLU A 39 -6.45 -7.14 -7.93
N ALA A 40 -5.61 -6.67 -8.87
CA ALA A 40 -4.35 -7.31 -9.21
C ALA A 40 -3.39 -7.40 -8.01
N ALA A 41 -3.22 -6.30 -7.27
CA ALA A 41 -2.39 -6.27 -6.07
C ALA A 41 -2.94 -7.15 -4.93
N LEU A 42 -4.25 -7.39 -4.89
CA LEU A 42 -4.83 -8.37 -3.97
C LEU A 42 -4.60 -9.81 -4.42
N ASP A 43 -4.57 -10.10 -5.71
CA ASP A 43 -4.25 -11.44 -6.19
C ASP A 43 -2.76 -11.75 -6.01
N ASP A 44 -1.92 -10.77 -6.35
CA ASP A 44 -0.46 -10.89 -6.37
C ASP A 44 0.20 -9.54 -6.01
N PRO A 45 0.53 -9.29 -4.73
CA PRO A 45 1.14 -8.03 -4.32
C PRO A 45 2.48 -7.72 -5.01
N ASP A 46 3.22 -8.76 -5.45
CA ASP A 46 4.50 -8.58 -6.17
C ASP A 46 4.28 -7.98 -7.57
N SER A 47 3.06 -8.04 -8.12
CA SER A 47 2.73 -7.45 -9.42
C SER A 47 2.85 -5.93 -9.44
N LEU A 48 2.87 -5.29 -8.26
CA LEU A 48 3.05 -3.86 -8.12
C LEU A 48 4.40 -3.38 -8.67
N ALA A 49 5.43 -4.24 -8.74
CA ALA A 49 6.72 -3.90 -9.34
C ALA A 49 6.64 -3.46 -10.82
N GLU A 50 5.59 -3.88 -11.51
CA GLU A 50 5.35 -3.55 -12.93
C GLU A 50 4.50 -2.28 -13.10
N TYR A 51 3.94 -1.74 -12.02
CA TYR A 51 3.06 -0.58 -12.07
C TYR A 51 3.86 0.72 -12.08
N GLY A 52 3.62 1.58 -13.07
CA GLY A 52 4.37 2.81 -13.30
C GLY A 52 4.53 3.71 -12.05
N PRO A 53 3.44 4.07 -11.36
CA PRO A 53 3.53 4.83 -10.11
C PRO A 53 4.40 4.19 -9.02
N VAL A 54 4.39 2.86 -8.87
CA VAL A 54 5.28 2.18 -7.90
C VAL A 54 6.74 2.30 -8.33
N ARG A 55 7.01 2.18 -9.63
CA ARG A 55 8.36 2.42 -10.15
C ARG A 55 8.82 3.86 -9.91
N GLY A 56 7.93 4.85 -10.01
CA GLY A 56 8.21 6.25 -9.64
C GLY A 56 8.50 6.41 -8.14
N CYS A 57 7.74 5.74 -7.28
CA CYS A 57 8.01 5.71 -5.83
C CYS A 57 9.41 5.15 -5.52
N VAL A 58 9.78 4.04 -6.17
CA VAL A 58 10.99 3.27 -5.80
C VAL A 58 12.27 3.77 -6.49
N LEU A 59 12.24 4.11 -7.78
CA LEU A 59 13.46 4.35 -8.56
C LEU A 59 14.01 5.78 -8.42
N ASP A 60 13.15 6.78 -8.36
CA ASP A 60 13.55 8.19 -8.33
C ASP A 60 12.86 9.02 -7.24
N GLY A 61 11.95 8.41 -6.48
CA GLY A 61 11.20 9.07 -5.41
C GLY A 61 10.31 10.20 -5.90
N SER A 62 9.93 10.21 -7.18
CA SER A 62 9.07 11.25 -7.77
C SER A 62 7.60 11.11 -7.37
N ASP A 63 7.19 9.92 -6.94
CA ASP A 63 5.85 9.60 -6.46
C ASP A 63 5.87 9.18 -4.99
N GLU A 64 4.76 9.41 -4.29
CA GLU A 64 4.50 8.84 -2.97
C GLU A 64 3.41 7.77 -3.10
N CYS A 65 3.71 6.55 -2.64
CA CYS A 65 2.77 5.44 -2.66
C CYS A 65 1.87 5.46 -1.42
N GLU A 66 1.43 6.65 -1.02
CA GLU A 66 0.63 6.94 0.18
C GLU A 66 -0.42 8.02 -0.11
N CYS A 67 -1.58 7.96 0.54
CA CYS A 67 -2.63 8.96 0.34
C CYS A 67 -3.51 9.16 1.60
N GLU A 68 -2.93 9.77 2.63
CA GLU A 68 -3.64 10.19 3.85
C GLU A 68 -4.87 11.09 3.58
N PRO A 69 -4.89 12.00 2.58
CA PRO A 69 -6.09 12.80 2.34
C PRO A 69 -7.33 12.00 1.92
N PHE A 70 -7.16 10.77 1.39
CA PHE A 70 -8.27 9.96 0.88
C PHE A 70 -9.16 9.40 1.99
N MET A 71 -8.64 9.17 3.20
CA MET A 71 -9.43 8.67 4.33
C MET A 71 -10.49 9.66 4.80
N TYR A 72 -10.34 10.96 4.51
CA TYR A 72 -11.38 11.97 4.76
C TYR A 72 -12.40 12.08 3.62
N ALA A 73 -12.22 11.37 2.50
CA ALA A 73 -13.14 11.46 1.37
C ALA A 73 -14.58 11.05 1.73
N PRO A 74 -14.84 9.97 2.48
CA PRO A 74 -16.18 9.59 2.90
C PRO A 74 -16.84 10.67 3.78
N GLU A 75 -16.12 11.19 4.78
CA GLU A 75 -16.61 12.24 5.66
C GLU A 75 -16.94 13.52 4.89
N ARG A 76 -16.01 14.00 4.05
CA ARG A 76 -16.20 15.19 3.23
C ARG A 76 -17.37 15.04 2.26
N ALA A 77 -17.53 13.86 1.65
CA ALA A 77 -18.64 13.57 0.75
C ALA A 77 -19.98 13.56 1.51
N HIS A 78 -20.04 12.91 2.67
CA HIS A 78 -21.24 12.84 3.50
C HIS A 78 -21.67 14.23 3.97
N MET A 79 -20.73 15.02 4.52
CA MET A 79 -20.99 16.39 4.96
C MET A 79 -21.49 17.27 3.82
N ARG A 80 -20.90 17.16 2.63
CA ARG A 80 -21.33 17.94 1.45
C ARG A 80 -22.75 17.61 1.00
N VAL A 81 -23.16 16.34 1.06
CA VAL A 81 -24.48 15.90 0.58
C VAL A 81 -25.57 16.07 1.62
N THR A 82 -25.26 15.84 2.89
CA THR A 82 -26.27 15.78 3.97
C THR A 82 -26.28 17.01 4.86
N GLY A 83 -25.17 17.75 4.94
CA GLY A 83 -24.97 18.82 5.92
C GLY A 83 -24.67 18.36 7.35
N HIS A 84 -24.41 17.05 7.55
CA HIS A 84 -24.13 16.45 8.85
C HIS A 84 -22.79 15.71 8.86
N GLU A 85 -22.21 15.54 10.04
CA GLU A 85 -21.03 14.71 10.25
C GLU A 85 -21.33 13.24 9.93
N LEU A 86 -20.33 12.52 9.41
CA LEU A 86 -20.46 11.10 9.15
C LEU A 86 -20.67 10.35 10.48
N PRO A 87 -21.71 9.51 10.61
CA PRO A 87 -21.90 8.70 11.81
C PRO A 87 -20.67 7.82 12.09
N GLU A 88 -20.34 7.63 13.36
CA GLU A 88 -19.25 6.74 13.76
C GLU A 88 -19.47 5.32 13.21
N GLY A 89 -18.45 4.79 12.53
CA GLY A 89 -18.44 3.41 12.07
C GLY A 89 -17.99 2.45 13.17
N THR A 90 -18.25 1.15 12.98
CA THR A 90 -17.77 0.07 13.87
C THR A 90 -16.30 -0.30 13.65
N GLY A 91 -15.50 0.58 13.03
CA GLY A 91 -14.26 0.43 12.23
C GLY A 91 -13.13 -0.52 12.66
N ALA A 92 -13.41 -1.68 13.21
CA ALA A 92 -12.40 -2.69 13.51
C ALA A 92 -12.00 -3.40 12.22
N HIS A 93 -10.74 -3.21 11.81
CA HIS A 93 -10.10 -4.14 10.90
C HIS A 93 -9.87 -5.47 11.63
N PRO A 94 -10.03 -6.62 10.94
CA PRO A 94 -9.67 -7.90 11.51
C PRO A 94 -8.16 -7.92 11.82
N GLU A 95 -7.76 -8.55 12.92
CA GLU A 95 -6.36 -8.67 13.29
C GLU A 95 -5.55 -9.36 12.18
N LEU A 96 -4.37 -8.83 11.90
CA LEU A 96 -3.42 -9.44 10.96
C LEU A 96 -2.74 -10.63 11.63
N GLY A 97 -3.30 -11.82 11.41
CA GLY A 97 -2.61 -13.07 11.70
C GLY A 97 -1.49 -13.34 10.67
N GLY A 98 -0.35 -13.87 11.14
CA GLY A 98 0.70 -14.37 10.24
C GLY A 98 1.63 -13.32 9.66
N MET A 99 1.81 -12.19 10.33
CA MET A 99 2.94 -11.27 10.08
C MET A 99 4.26 -12.03 10.24
N TRP A 100 5.26 -11.70 9.42
CA TRP A 100 6.62 -12.20 9.55
C TRP A 100 7.58 -11.03 9.66
N ASP A 101 8.87 -11.32 9.77
CA ASP A 101 9.92 -10.31 9.84
C ASP A 101 10.13 -9.69 8.45
N PHE A 102 9.62 -8.48 8.23
CA PHE A 102 9.80 -7.77 6.95
C PHE A 102 11.24 -7.30 6.74
N ASP A 103 12.09 -7.31 7.78
CA ASP A 103 13.52 -7.05 7.65
C ASP A 103 14.32 -8.30 7.21
N ASP A 104 13.70 -9.49 7.17
CA ASP A 104 14.33 -10.69 6.58
C ASP A 104 14.34 -10.56 5.05
N VAL A 105 15.40 -9.94 4.53
CA VAL A 105 15.64 -9.78 3.08
C VAL A 105 15.50 -11.11 2.32
N GLY A 106 15.94 -12.23 2.89
CA GLY A 106 15.86 -13.54 2.24
C GLY A 106 14.43 -14.07 2.13
N GLU A 107 13.58 -13.81 3.13
CA GLU A 107 12.14 -14.09 3.05
C GLU A 107 11.44 -13.12 2.08
N MET A 108 11.78 -11.83 2.13
CA MET A 108 11.20 -10.81 1.25
C MET A 108 11.49 -11.09 -0.23
N SER A 109 12.73 -11.43 -0.60
CA SER A 109 13.07 -11.77 -2.00
C SER A 109 12.42 -13.06 -2.49
N ARG A 110 12.06 -13.99 -1.59
CA ARG A 110 11.30 -15.20 -1.98
C ARG A 110 9.83 -14.91 -2.21
N ARG A 111 9.25 -14.00 -1.42
CA ARG A 111 7.83 -13.63 -1.50
C ARG A 111 7.56 -12.60 -2.60
N TYR A 112 8.48 -11.66 -2.80
CA TYR A 112 8.36 -10.55 -3.74
C TYR A 112 9.57 -10.44 -4.67
N PRO A 113 9.83 -11.46 -5.50
CA PRO A 113 11.02 -11.49 -6.34
C PRO A 113 11.10 -10.30 -7.31
N ARG A 114 9.96 -9.77 -7.81
CA ARG A 114 9.98 -8.62 -8.72
C ARG A 114 10.18 -7.30 -8.00
N LEU A 115 9.53 -7.11 -6.84
CA LEU A 115 9.76 -5.91 -6.03
C LEU A 115 11.22 -5.87 -5.54
N SER A 116 11.78 -6.99 -5.06
CA SER A 116 13.20 -7.02 -4.68
C SER A 116 14.12 -6.67 -5.84
N ALA A 117 13.86 -7.19 -7.05
CA ALA A 117 14.65 -6.83 -8.23
C ALA A 117 14.52 -5.35 -8.61
N LEU A 118 13.35 -4.73 -8.36
CA LEU A 118 13.15 -3.29 -8.56
C LEU A 118 13.95 -2.45 -7.55
N LEU A 119 14.03 -2.89 -6.29
CA LEU A 119 14.88 -2.23 -5.29
C LEU A 119 16.37 -2.37 -5.63
N ASP A 120 16.82 -3.55 -6.08
CA ASP A 120 18.18 -3.76 -6.57
C ASP A 120 18.51 -2.83 -7.76
N GLU A 121 17.53 -2.59 -8.65
CA GLU A 121 17.64 -1.61 -9.75
C GLU A 121 17.82 -0.19 -9.20
N ALA A 122 17.03 0.21 -8.20
CA ALA A 122 17.14 1.53 -7.57
C ALA A 122 18.51 1.74 -6.90
N ASP A 123 18.99 0.75 -6.13
CA ASP A 123 20.30 0.80 -5.47
C ASP A 123 21.46 0.91 -6.45
N ALA A 124 21.34 0.31 -7.64
CA ALA A 124 22.36 0.42 -8.68
C ALA A 124 22.39 1.79 -9.38
N LEU A 125 21.32 2.59 -9.26
CA LEU A 125 21.19 3.93 -9.84
C LEU A 125 21.63 5.06 -8.89
N ALA A 126 21.72 4.78 -7.58
CA ALA A 126 22.13 5.73 -6.53
C ALA A 126 23.66 5.96 -6.47
#